data_AF-A0A9E1SS63-F1
#
_entry.id   AF-A0A9E1SS63-F1
#
_cell.length_a   1.000
_cell.length_b   1.000
_cell.length_c   1.000
_cell.angle_alpha   90.00
_cell.angle_beta   90.00
_cell.angle_gamma   90.00
#
_symmetry.space_group_name_H-M   'P 1'
#
loop_
_entity.id
_entity.type
_entity.pdbx_description
1 polymer ?
#
loop_
_entity_poly.entity_id
_entity_poly.type
_entity_poly.pdbx_seq_one_letter_code
_entity_poly.pdbx_strand_id
1 'polypeptide(L)'
;MYIKPSAGRSEKRNTIIREVNEAKIRGPVAEPVCTSSCPSYNASVGCDRMCSHAPAFLSSEPETYPIDKLVAPLVFEIKKLGVFEPCWSCEGHNDTTGKLWKIPRVWFYSTSVVHVRALASAVTQLYAKHGLNTTWVVEIVHSDNDNPDTTFSLHPKLEAKDLNIYQLQSDLKTIYTNIEYEFKLACESLKNNAT
;
A
#
# COMPACT_ATOMS: atom_id res chain seq x y z
N MET A 1 -20.94 28.28 15.29
CA MET A 1 -20.22 27.03 15.00
C MET A 1 -21.20 26.05 14.38
N TYR A 2 -21.05 25.72 13.10
CA TYR A 2 -21.92 24.76 12.42
C TYR A 2 -21.23 23.40 12.42
N ILE A 3 -21.86 22.40 13.02
CA ILE A 3 -21.43 21.00 12.96
C ILE A 3 -22.26 20.35 11.86
N LYS A 4 -21.60 19.84 10.81
CA LYS A 4 -22.29 19.16 9.70
C LYS A 4 -23.14 18.00 10.28
N PRO A 5 -24.45 17.93 9.99
CA PRO A 5 -25.26 16.80 10.38
C PRO A 5 -24.60 15.51 9.90
N SER A 6 -24.47 14.53 10.79
CA SER A 6 -23.89 13.26 10.39
C SER A 6 -24.79 12.61 9.36
N ALA A 7 -24.21 12.12 8.25
CA ALA A 7 -24.90 11.23 7.32
C ALA A 7 -25.64 10.12 8.11
N GLY A 8 -26.85 9.79 7.65
CA GLY A 8 -27.67 8.75 8.27
C GLY A 8 -26.93 7.42 8.33
N ARG A 9 -27.25 6.58 9.31
CA ARG A 9 -26.61 5.27 9.50
C ARG A 9 -26.66 4.40 8.24
N SER A 10 -27.80 4.39 7.56
CA SER A 10 -28.01 3.68 6.29
C SER A 10 -27.11 4.20 5.16
N GLU A 11 -26.93 5.52 5.05
CA GLU A 11 -26.08 6.15 4.04
C GLU A 11 -24.60 5.80 4.22
N LYS A 12 -24.12 5.82 5.48
CA LYS A 12 -22.76 5.39 5.83
C LYS A 12 -22.54 3.91 5.51
N ARG A 13 -23.49 3.05 5.85
CA ARG A 13 -23.47 1.61 5.53
C ARG A 13 -23.40 1.38 4.02
N ASN A 14 -24.29 2.03 3.26
CA ASN A 14 -24.33 1.90 1.80
C ASN A 14 -23.04 2.36 1.14
N THR A 15 -22.43 3.43 1.66
CA THR A 15 -21.11 3.89 1.22
C THR A 15 -20.06 2.79 1.43
N ILE A 16 -19.93 2.23 2.64
CA ILE A 16 -18.96 1.16 2.91
C ILE A 16 -19.16 -0.04 1.98
N ILE A 17 -20.41 -0.50 1.79
CA ILE A 17 -20.73 -1.62 0.91
C ILE A 17 -20.31 -1.32 -0.53
N ARG A 18 -20.63 -0.12 -1.04
CA ARG A 18 -20.25 0.30 -2.39
C ARG A 18 -18.74 0.30 -2.57
N GLU A 19 -18.01 0.95 -1.66
CA GLU A 19 -16.54 1.05 -1.76
C GLU A 19 -15.87 -0.34 -1.64
N VAL A 20 -16.36 -1.22 -0.77
CA VAL A 20 -15.84 -2.60 -0.67
C VAL A 20 -16.09 -3.38 -1.96
N ASN A 21 -17.27 -3.24 -2.57
CA ASN A 21 -17.55 -3.89 -3.84
C ASN A 21 -16.69 -3.30 -4.97
N GLU A 22 -16.44 -1.99 -4.97
CA GLU A 22 -15.53 -1.35 -5.93
C GLU A 22 -14.12 -1.94 -5.86
N ALA A 23 -13.60 -2.17 -4.66
CA ALA A 23 -12.29 -2.81 -4.49
C ALA A 23 -12.22 -4.21 -5.10
N LYS A 24 -13.31 -4.99 -5.03
CA LYS A 24 -13.40 -6.32 -5.66
C LYS A 24 -13.50 -6.27 -7.18
N ILE A 25 -14.09 -5.19 -7.72
CA ILE A 25 -14.24 -5.00 -9.16
C ILE A 25 -12.89 -4.56 -9.76
N ARG A 26 -12.20 -3.64 -9.10
CA ARG A 26 -10.92 -3.10 -9.58
C ARG A 26 -9.71 -3.99 -9.30
N GLY A 27 -9.78 -4.83 -8.27
CA GLY A 27 -8.63 -5.59 -7.78
C GLY A 27 -8.97 -6.99 -7.26
N PRO A 28 -8.01 -7.93 -7.29
CA PRO A 28 -6.67 -7.78 -7.84
C PRO A 28 -6.68 -7.61 -9.36
N VAL A 29 -5.86 -6.71 -9.89
CA VAL A 29 -5.77 -6.45 -11.33
C VAL A 29 -5.27 -7.71 -12.04
N ALA A 30 -6.05 -8.19 -13.03
CA ALA A 30 -5.69 -9.34 -13.86
C ALA A 30 -4.79 -8.96 -15.06
N GLU A 31 -4.87 -7.70 -15.47
CA GLU A 31 -4.04 -7.07 -16.49
C GLU A 31 -2.61 -6.81 -16.01
N PRO A 32 -1.69 -6.41 -16.92
CA PRO A 32 -0.37 -5.94 -16.52
C PRO A 32 -0.41 -4.90 -15.40
N VAL A 33 0.15 -5.23 -14.24
CA VAL A 33 0.13 -4.34 -13.06
C VAL A 33 1.00 -3.11 -13.26
N CYS A 34 2.21 -3.28 -13.80
CA CYS A 34 3.19 -2.20 -13.90
C CYS A 34 2.77 -1.16 -14.95
N THR A 35 2.46 -1.61 -16.16
CA THR A 35 2.04 -0.79 -17.31
C THR A 35 1.20 -1.63 -18.27
N SER A 36 0.15 -1.04 -18.85
CA SER A 36 -0.83 -1.74 -19.71
C SER A 36 -0.20 -2.40 -20.95
N SER A 37 0.96 -1.93 -21.41
CA SER A 37 1.69 -2.48 -22.56
C SER A 37 2.99 -3.20 -22.16
N CYS A 38 2.99 -3.88 -21.02
CA CYS A 38 4.18 -4.60 -20.53
C CYS A 38 4.60 -5.71 -21.52
N PRO A 39 5.80 -5.62 -22.14
CA PRO A 39 6.24 -6.59 -23.14
C PRO A 39 6.51 -7.98 -22.55
N SER A 40 6.72 -8.06 -21.22
CA SER A 40 6.95 -9.30 -20.50
C SER A 40 5.67 -9.94 -19.95
N TYR A 41 4.49 -9.36 -20.20
CA TYR A 41 3.24 -9.91 -19.70
C TYR A 41 2.77 -11.11 -20.53
N ASN A 42 2.34 -12.15 -19.82
CA ASN A 42 1.67 -13.30 -20.41
C ASN A 42 0.35 -13.53 -19.66
N ALA A 43 -0.78 -13.47 -20.37
CA ALA A 43 -2.11 -13.59 -19.77
C ALA A 43 -2.37 -14.95 -19.10
N SER A 44 -1.71 -16.03 -19.55
CA SER A 44 -1.85 -17.37 -18.97
C SER A 44 -1.10 -17.52 -17.64
N VAL A 45 -0.06 -16.72 -17.41
CA VAL A 45 0.76 -16.75 -16.18
C VAL A 45 0.37 -15.63 -15.21
N GLY A 46 -0.06 -14.48 -15.75
CA GLY A 46 -0.26 -13.25 -14.99
C GLY A 46 1.05 -12.53 -14.68
N CYS A 47 0.97 -11.43 -13.94
CA CYS A 47 2.15 -10.74 -13.43
C CYS A 47 2.65 -11.36 -12.12
N ASP A 48 3.96 -11.41 -11.98
CA ASP A 48 4.65 -11.76 -10.73
C ASP A 48 5.22 -10.52 -10.04
N ARG A 49 5.03 -10.44 -8.72
CA ARG A 49 5.58 -9.39 -7.86
C ARG A 49 7.12 -9.38 -7.85
N MET A 50 7.74 -10.52 -8.16
CA MET A 50 9.19 -10.67 -8.24
C MET A 50 9.74 -10.47 -9.66
N CYS A 51 8.93 -9.97 -10.61
CA CYS A 51 9.36 -9.68 -11.97
C CYS A 51 10.57 -8.73 -11.98
N SER A 52 11.66 -9.12 -12.64
CA SER A 52 12.90 -8.34 -12.72
C SER A 52 12.74 -6.97 -13.38
N HIS A 53 11.70 -6.79 -14.20
CA HIS A 53 11.38 -5.53 -14.87
C HIS A 53 10.49 -4.59 -14.04
N ALA A 54 9.89 -5.07 -12.94
CA ALA A 54 8.99 -4.27 -12.12
C ALA A 54 9.64 -2.98 -11.56
N PRO A 55 10.90 -2.99 -11.07
CA PRO A 55 11.62 -1.77 -10.68
C PRO A 55 11.59 -0.65 -11.71
N ALA A 56 11.81 -0.98 -12.98
CA ALA A 56 11.79 -0.02 -14.07
C ALA A 56 10.35 0.36 -14.44
N PHE A 57 9.50 -0.62 -14.73
CA PHE A 57 8.15 -0.36 -15.27
C PHE A 57 7.15 0.23 -14.28
N LEU A 58 7.44 0.21 -12.98
CA LEU A 58 6.66 0.91 -11.96
C LEU A 58 7.13 2.35 -11.72
N SER A 59 8.32 2.72 -12.21
CA SER A 59 8.83 4.09 -12.09
C SER A 59 8.35 4.95 -13.24
N SER A 60 8.08 6.23 -12.95
CA SER A 60 7.86 7.26 -13.98
C SER A 60 9.15 7.67 -14.69
N GLU A 61 10.31 7.42 -14.07
CA GLU A 61 11.64 7.74 -14.59
C GLU A 61 12.55 6.49 -14.51
N PRO A 62 12.27 5.44 -15.31
CA PRO A 62 12.91 4.13 -15.17
C PRO A 62 14.45 4.16 -15.30
N GLU A 63 14.98 5.03 -16.16
CA GLU A 63 16.42 5.12 -16.43
C GLU A 63 17.18 5.88 -15.34
N THR A 64 16.53 6.87 -14.72
CA THR A 64 17.16 7.76 -13.73
C THR A 64 16.88 7.29 -12.30
N TYR A 65 15.66 6.88 -12.03
CA TYR A 65 15.14 6.55 -10.71
C TYR A 65 14.28 5.27 -10.76
N PRO A 66 14.85 4.11 -11.11
CA PRO A 66 14.14 2.84 -10.95
C PRO A 66 13.77 2.62 -9.48
N ILE A 67 12.65 1.95 -9.23
CA ILE A 67 12.25 1.63 -7.86
C ILE A 67 13.28 0.70 -7.21
N ASP A 68 13.64 1.00 -5.98
CA ASP A 68 14.46 0.17 -5.11
C ASP A 68 13.97 -1.29 -5.08
N LYS A 69 14.88 -2.25 -5.30
CA LYS A 69 14.52 -3.66 -5.58
C LYS A 69 13.77 -4.33 -4.44
N LEU A 70 14.06 -3.98 -3.18
CA LEU A 70 13.44 -4.64 -2.03
C LEU A 70 12.03 -4.12 -1.75
N VAL A 71 11.72 -2.88 -2.16
CA VAL A 71 10.36 -2.30 -2.02
C VAL A 71 9.51 -2.52 -3.26
N ALA A 72 10.09 -2.74 -4.44
CA ALA A 72 9.37 -2.94 -5.69
C ALA A 72 8.25 -3.99 -5.62
N PRO A 73 8.41 -5.17 -4.98
CA PRO A 73 7.32 -6.13 -4.83
C PRO A 73 6.16 -5.61 -3.97
N LEU A 74 6.44 -4.75 -2.97
CA LEU A 74 5.38 -4.10 -2.19
C LEU A 74 4.63 -3.06 -3.03
N VAL A 75 5.36 -2.22 -3.79
CA VAL A 75 4.74 -1.25 -4.72
C VAL A 75 3.85 -1.97 -5.72
N PHE A 76 4.33 -3.08 -6.28
CA PHE A 76 3.58 -3.93 -7.17
C PHE A 76 2.27 -4.42 -6.52
N GLU A 77 2.34 -5.00 -5.33
CA GLU A 77 1.15 -5.56 -4.67
C GLU A 77 0.15 -4.48 -4.27
N ILE A 78 0.61 -3.30 -3.84
CA ILE A 78 -0.28 -2.16 -3.56
C ILE A 78 -0.99 -1.71 -4.84
N LYS A 79 -0.27 -1.56 -5.97
CA LYS A 79 -0.88 -1.22 -7.26
C LYS A 79 -1.86 -2.30 -7.73
N LYS A 80 -1.51 -3.57 -7.52
CA LYS A 80 -2.33 -4.73 -7.90
C LYS A 80 -3.68 -4.75 -7.17
N LEU A 81 -3.81 -4.16 -5.99
CA LEU A 81 -5.11 -4.01 -5.31
C LEU A 81 -6.11 -3.14 -6.09
N GLY A 82 -5.68 -2.40 -7.12
CA GLY A 82 -6.55 -1.70 -8.08
C GLY A 82 -7.25 -0.44 -7.58
N VAL A 83 -7.11 -0.13 -6.28
CA VAL A 83 -7.72 1.04 -5.63
C VAL A 83 -6.70 1.99 -5.00
N PHE A 84 -5.42 1.73 -5.24
CA PHE A 84 -4.31 2.54 -4.79
C PHE A 84 -3.40 2.86 -5.97
N GLU A 85 -2.90 4.09 -5.99
CA GLU A 85 -1.96 4.57 -7.00
C GLU A 85 -0.65 4.95 -6.31
N PRO A 86 0.36 4.06 -6.27
CA PRO A 86 1.65 4.39 -5.70
C PRO A 86 2.31 5.56 -6.44
N CYS A 87 2.86 6.50 -5.68
CA CYS A 87 3.47 7.72 -6.24
C CYS A 87 4.93 7.94 -5.81
N TRP A 88 5.36 7.33 -4.71
CA TRP A 88 6.75 7.37 -4.28
C TRP A 88 7.05 6.17 -3.36
N SER A 89 8.30 5.72 -3.30
CA SER A 89 8.68 4.63 -2.42
C SER A 89 10.16 4.67 -2.04
N CYS A 90 10.52 3.94 -0.98
CA CYS A 90 11.88 3.77 -0.50
C CYS A 90 11.99 2.40 0.19
N GLU A 91 13.08 1.66 -0.02
CA GLU A 91 13.33 0.39 0.68
C GLU A 91 13.97 0.55 2.06
N GLY A 92 14.27 1.79 2.44
CA GLY A 92 15.03 2.11 3.64
C GLY A 92 16.53 1.90 3.44
N HIS A 93 17.32 2.81 4.02
CA HIS A 93 18.76 2.89 3.80
C HIS A 93 19.48 3.30 5.08
N ASN A 94 20.67 2.76 5.30
CA ASN A 94 21.60 3.29 6.29
C ASN A 94 22.39 4.47 5.69
N ASP A 95 22.86 5.38 6.54
CA ASP A 95 23.88 6.35 6.18
C ASP A 95 25.26 5.69 6.06
N THR A 96 26.27 6.51 5.73
CA THR A 96 27.67 6.08 5.60
C THR A 96 28.29 5.59 6.90
N THR A 97 27.66 5.82 8.06
CA THR A 97 28.09 5.34 9.37
C THR A 97 27.41 4.03 9.77
N GLY A 98 26.53 3.49 8.92
CA GLY A 98 25.76 2.29 9.20
C GLY A 98 24.53 2.53 10.08
N LYS A 99 24.18 3.79 10.37
CA LYS A 99 22.98 4.14 11.13
C LYS A 99 21.79 4.27 10.20
N LEU A 100 20.61 3.87 10.66
CA LEU A 100 19.35 4.02 9.92
C LEU A 100 19.13 5.50 9.51
N TRP A 101 19.06 5.76 8.21
CA TRP A 101 18.86 7.10 7.63
C TRP A 101 17.46 7.26 7.05
N LYS A 102 17.06 6.34 6.17
CA LYS A 102 15.72 6.29 5.57
C LYS A 102 15.03 5.03 6.05
N ILE A 103 13.74 5.14 6.34
CA ILE A 103 12.91 3.97 6.63
C ILE A 103 12.18 3.53 5.36
N PRO A 104 11.84 2.24 5.23
CA PRO A 104 11.05 1.78 4.10
C PRO A 104 9.64 2.37 4.15
N ARG A 105 9.08 2.69 2.99
CA ARG A 105 7.75 3.29 2.87
C ARG A 105 7.26 3.27 1.44
N VAL A 106 5.95 3.27 1.28
CA VAL A 106 5.26 3.47 -0.01
C VAL A 106 4.22 4.55 0.18
N TRP A 107 4.33 5.60 -0.63
CA TRP A 107 3.33 6.64 -0.74
C TRP A 107 2.37 6.32 -1.88
N PHE A 108 1.09 6.62 -1.68
CA PHE A 108 0.05 6.33 -2.64
C PHE A 108 -1.14 7.29 -2.51
N TYR A 109 -1.89 7.41 -3.59
CA TYR A 109 -3.20 8.03 -3.61
C TYR A 109 -4.30 6.98 -3.48
N SER A 110 -5.45 7.41 -2.95
CA SER A 110 -6.69 6.64 -2.97
C SER A 110 -7.88 7.58 -3.00
N THR A 111 -8.89 7.25 -3.79
CA THR A 111 -10.13 8.02 -3.90
C THR A 111 -11.11 7.70 -2.77
N SER A 112 -10.83 6.69 -1.94
CA SER A 112 -11.76 6.21 -0.92
C SER A 112 -11.06 5.97 0.42
N VAL A 113 -11.51 6.71 1.43
CA VAL A 113 -11.07 6.50 2.83
C VAL A 113 -11.49 5.11 3.35
N VAL A 114 -12.49 4.47 2.75
CA VAL A 114 -12.86 3.07 3.09
C VAL A 114 -11.74 2.10 2.70
N HIS A 115 -11.13 2.28 1.52
CA HIS A 115 -9.99 1.46 1.08
C HIS A 115 -8.78 1.72 1.97
N VAL A 116 -8.48 2.98 2.30
CA VAL A 116 -7.39 3.34 3.22
C VAL A 116 -7.57 2.69 4.59
N ARG A 117 -8.80 2.69 5.14
CA ARG A 117 -9.12 2.02 6.41
C ARG A 117 -8.96 0.50 6.33
N ALA A 118 -9.35 -0.10 5.20
CA ALA A 118 -9.14 -1.53 4.98
C ALA A 118 -7.64 -1.86 4.95
N LEU A 119 -6.82 -1.05 4.26
CA LEU A 119 -5.37 -1.23 4.21
C LEU A 119 -4.71 -1.05 5.59
N ALA A 120 -5.08 -0.02 6.35
CA ALA A 120 -4.60 0.19 7.71
C ALA A 120 -4.94 -1.01 8.63
N SER A 121 -6.16 -1.54 8.50
CA SER A 121 -6.60 -2.73 9.23
C SER A 121 -5.81 -3.97 8.82
N ALA A 122 -5.60 -4.18 7.52
CA ALA A 122 -4.84 -5.30 6.98
C ALA A 122 -3.40 -5.31 7.51
N VAL A 123 -2.75 -4.15 7.49
CA VAL A 123 -1.38 -3.99 8.00
C VAL A 123 -1.28 -4.21 9.50
N THR A 124 -2.30 -3.80 10.26
CA THR A 124 -2.39 -4.13 11.69
C THR A 124 -2.50 -5.64 11.91
N GLN A 125 -3.27 -6.34 11.07
CA GLN A 125 -3.40 -7.80 11.13
C GLN A 125 -2.11 -8.52 10.74
N LEU A 126 -1.32 -7.96 9.83
CA LEU A 126 0.01 -8.50 9.48
C LEU A 126 0.93 -8.54 10.70
N TYR A 127 0.95 -7.50 11.52
CA TYR A 127 1.71 -7.52 12.78
C TYR A 127 1.22 -8.62 13.73
N ALA A 128 -0.09 -8.72 13.93
CA ALA A 128 -0.69 -9.66 14.87
C ALA A 128 -0.57 -11.15 14.45
N LYS A 129 -0.63 -11.44 13.15
CA LYS A 129 -0.74 -12.82 12.63
C LYS A 129 0.52 -13.34 11.95
N HIS A 130 1.30 -12.45 11.33
CA HIS A 130 2.39 -12.82 10.43
C HIS A 130 3.77 -12.40 10.97
N GLY A 131 3.84 -11.88 12.19
CA GLY A 131 5.09 -11.67 12.92
C GLY A 131 5.96 -10.56 12.34
N LEU A 132 5.37 -9.41 12.00
CA LEU A 132 6.17 -8.23 11.66
C LEU A 132 7.05 -7.82 12.84
N ASN A 133 8.27 -7.38 12.54
CA ASN A 133 9.24 -6.93 13.54
C ASN A 133 8.84 -5.59 14.14
N THR A 134 8.14 -4.74 13.38
CA THR A 134 7.60 -3.48 13.87
C THR A 134 6.13 -3.31 13.46
N THR A 135 5.43 -2.43 14.18
CA THR A 135 4.10 -2.00 13.78
C THR A 135 4.21 -1.15 12.52
N TRP A 136 3.37 -1.43 11.53
CA TRP A 136 3.23 -0.59 10.33
C TRP A 136 1.91 0.15 10.35
N VAL A 137 1.90 1.36 9.78
CA VAL A 137 0.75 2.28 9.81
C VAL A 137 0.51 2.87 8.42
N VAL A 138 -0.72 3.33 8.22
CA VAL A 138 -1.11 4.15 7.07
C VAL A 138 -1.49 5.53 7.61
N GLU A 139 -0.76 6.55 7.19
CA GLU A 139 -0.97 7.94 7.64
C GLU A 139 -1.13 8.89 6.46
N ILE A 140 -1.81 10.02 6.69
CA ILE A 140 -1.87 11.10 5.71
C ILE A 140 -0.50 11.79 5.70
N VAL A 141 0.03 12.01 4.51
CA VAL A 141 1.28 12.76 4.28
C VAL A 141 1.04 13.86 3.26
N HIS A 142 1.95 14.82 3.23
CA HIS A 142 1.95 15.92 2.28
C HIS A 142 3.11 15.72 1.32
N SER A 143 2.82 15.61 0.02
CA SER A 143 3.85 15.46 -1.00
C SER A 143 4.44 16.83 -1.38
N ASP A 144 3.60 17.80 -1.77
CA ASP A 144 4.02 19.16 -2.16
C ASP A 144 2.93 20.22 -1.93
N ASN A 145 3.32 21.50 -1.75
CA ASN A 145 2.40 22.61 -1.46
C ASN A 145 1.37 22.91 -2.55
N ASP A 146 1.64 22.48 -3.79
CA ASP A 146 0.81 22.68 -4.97
C ASP A 146 0.04 21.40 -5.39
N ASN A 147 0.21 20.29 -4.67
CA ASN A 147 -0.56 19.08 -4.91
C ASN A 147 -1.90 19.12 -4.14
N PRO A 148 -3.05 19.21 -4.81
CA PRO A 148 -4.35 19.25 -4.15
C PRO A 148 -4.79 17.88 -3.60
N ASP A 149 -4.12 16.79 -4.00
CA ASP A 149 -4.54 15.44 -3.67
C ASP A 149 -4.03 15.00 -2.29
N THR A 150 -4.89 14.30 -1.55
CA THR A 150 -4.50 13.70 -0.27
C THR A 150 -3.60 12.50 -0.53
N THR A 151 -2.35 12.61 -0.09
CA THR A 151 -1.37 11.52 -0.19
C THR A 151 -1.37 10.70 1.11
N PHE A 152 -1.22 9.39 1.01
CA PHE A 152 -1.09 8.48 2.15
C PHE A 152 0.27 7.77 2.12
N SER A 153 0.78 7.38 3.28
CA SER A 153 2.05 6.67 3.44
C SER A 153 1.86 5.39 4.24
N LEU A 154 2.18 4.24 3.64
CA LEU A 154 2.38 2.97 4.33
C LEU A 154 3.83 2.87 4.79
N HIS A 155 4.07 2.83 6.10
CA HIS A 155 5.42 2.85 6.66
C HIS A 155 5.47 2.28 8.09
N PRO A 156 6.66 1.89 8.61
CA PRO A 156 6.79 1.43 9.97
C PRO A 156 6.63 2.59 10.97
N LYS A 157 5.91 2.34 12.07
CA LYS A 157 5.76 3.26 13.18
C LYS A 157 7.08 3.32 13.97
N LEU A 158 7.63 4.51 14.13
CA LEU A 158 8.89 4.73 14.83
C LEU A 158 8.63 4.85 16.34
N GLU A 159 8.50 3.71 17.03
CA GLU A 159 8.26 3.71 18.49
C GLU A 159 9.50 3.43 19.36
N ALA A 160 10.62 2.94 18.79
CA ALA A 160 11.79 2.53 19.56
C ALA A 160 13.13 3.00 18.96
N LYS A 161 14.14 3.12 19.83
CA LYS A 161 15.49 3.64 19.51
C LYS A 161 16.41 2.68 18.75
N ASP A 162 16.00 1.45 18.44
CA ASP A 162 16.89 0.43 17.87
C ASP A 162 16.26 -0.32 16.68
N LEU A 163 15.67 0.42 15.73
CA LEU A 163 15.20 -0.20 14.49
C LEU A 163 16.37 -0.58 13.59
N ASN A 164 16.51 -1.88 13.34
CA ASN A 164 17.48 -2.41 12.39
C ASN A 164 16.88 -2.41 10.97
N ILE A 165 17.62 -1.86 10.00
CA ILE A 165 17.19 -1.84 8.60
C ILE A 165 16.84 -3.23 8.06
N TYR A 166 17.56 -4.28 8.47
CA TYR A 166 17.29 -5.65 8.03
C TYR A 166 15.94 -6.16 8.52
N GLN A 167 15.50 -5.77 9.71
CA GLN A 167 14.16 -6.09 10.21
C GLN A 167 13.09 -5.36 9.41
N LEU A 168 13.31 -4.07 9.11
CA LEU A 168 12.38 -3.27 8.32
C LEU A 168 12.25 -3.81 6.88
N GLN A 169 13.35 -4.22 6.26
CA GLN A 169 13.35 -4.83 4.93
C GLN A 169 12.78 -6.26 4.94
N SER A 170 12.96 -7.01 6.04
CA SER A 170 12.27 -8.29 6.22
C SER A 170 10.75 -8.10 6.32
N ASP A 171 10.29 -7.04 6.99
CA ASP A 171 8.87 -6.72 7.10
C ASP A 171 8.26 -6.43 5.73
N LEU A 172 8.98 -5.74 4.83
CA LEU A 172 8.51 -5.55 3.43
C LEU A 172 8.11 -6.88 2.80
N LYS A 173 8.91 -7.94 3.01
CA LYS A 173 8.62 -9.28 2.50
C LYS A 173 7.37 -9.89 3.09
N THR A 174 7.21 -9.83 4.40
CA THR A 174 6.00 -10.32 5.06
C THR A 174 4.77 -9.56 4.57
N ILE A 175 4.88 -8.24 4.41
CA ILE A 175 3.78 -7.39 3.94
C ILE A 175 3.44 -7.74 2.51
N TYR A 176 4.38 -7.64 1.57
CA TYR A 176 4.04 -7.89 0.16
C TYR A 176 3.48 -9.29 -0.02
N THR A 177 3.96 -10.30 0.70
CA THR A 177 3.48 -11.70 0.56
C THR A 177 2.00 -11.86 0.93
N ASN A 178 1.51 -11.09 1.90
CA ASN A 178 0.22 -11.34 2.55
C ASN A 178 -0.80 -10.20 2.38
N ILE A 179 -0.38 -9.03 1.91
CA ILE A 179 -1.21 -7.82 1.90
C ILE A 179 -2.50 -8.00 1.09
N GLU A 180 -2.46 -8.70 -0.04
CA GLU A 180 -3.65 -8.96 -0.86
C GLU A 180 -4.73 -9.70 -0.08
N TYR A 181 -4.33 -10.75 0.64
CA TYR A 181 -5.23 -11.58 1.43
C TYR A 181 -5.80 -10.82 2.63
N GLU A 182 -4.94 -10.17 3.42
CA GLU A 182 -5.38 -9.43 4.61
C GLU A 182 -6.22 -8.20 4.23
N PHE A 183 -5.96 -7.55 3.08
CA PHE A 183 -6.79 -6.47 2.57
C PHE A 183 -8.21 -6.93 2.24
N LYS A 184 -8.35 -8.07 1.54
CA LYS A 184 -9.66 -8.66 1.25
C LYS A 184 -10.43 -9.00 2.53
N LEU A 185 -9.78 -9.57 3.53
CA LEU A 185 -10.39 -9.85 4.83
C LEU A 185 -10.83 -8.56 5.55
N ALA A 186 -10.00 -7.53 5.53
CA ALA A 186 -10.32 -6.24 6.11
C ALA A 186 -11.53 -5.58 5.43
N CYS A 187 -11.62 -5.67 4.10
CA CYS A 187 -12.79 -5.22 3.34
C CYS A 187 -14.08 -5.96 3.77
N GLU A 188 -14.04 -7.29 3.89
CA GLU A 188 -15.22 -8.05 4.34
C GLU A 188 -15.59 -7.71 5.80
N SER A 189 -14.59 -7.53 6.67
CA SER A 189 -14.82 -7.11 8.04
C SER A 189 -15.53 -5.76 8.12
N LEU A 190 -15.07 -4.77 7.34
CA LEU A 190 -15.72 -3.46 7.26
C LEU A 190 -17.16 -3.57 6.75
N LYS A 191 -17.41 -4.39 5.73
CA LYS A 191 -18.75 -4.64 5.18
C LYS A 191 -19.69 -5.26 6.22
N ASN A 192 -19.21 -6.25 6.97
CA ASN A 192 -20.01 -6.94 7.98
C ASN A 192 -20.31 -6.06 9.19
N ASN A 193 -19.34 -5.23 9.59
CA ASN A 193 -19.46 -4.32 10.74
C ASN A 193 -20.15 -2.99 10.43
N ALA A 194 -20.48 -2.74 9.17
CA ALA A 194 -21.22 -1.55 8.74
C ALA A 194 -22.69 -1.63 9.19
N THR A 195 -22.97 -1.68 10.49
CA THR A 195 -24.34 -1.74 11.03
C THR A 195 -25.04 -0.39 10.93
#